data_AF-A0A2D6NY63-F1
#
_entry.id   AF-A0A2D6NY63-F1
#
_cell.length_a   1.000
_cell.length_b   1.000
_cell.length_c   1.000
_cell.angle_alpha   90.00
_cell.angle_beta   90.00
_cell.angle_gamma   90.00
#
_symmetry.space_group_name_H-M   'P 1'
#
loop_
_entity.id
_entity.type
_entity.pdbx_description
1 polymer ?
#
loop_
_entity_poly.entity_id
_entity_poly.type
_entity_poly.pdbx_seq_one_letter_code
_entity_poly.pdbx_strand_id
1 'polypeptide(L)'
;MPVNAGIHYQKAEEDYLKANGPEEQLICLQKMLALCPKHKSSEKLQKSIKEKIAKLKYSQEKQASVKKGGYQKFSIKKEGASIICIVGTTNSGKSTLLKKLTNAKVKIAEYPFTTKEPVQGILDYEGILLQIVEIPALTEDFEETEDGPALLGIINHSDLIILTFNTPKEKTLLDKELSNVKTKKIIYNNEEKFENKIWDSLNIIKVYTKQPGKPKEHPPVALPKKSTIKDLTRTVHKDFTKNLKYARVWGKSAKFKGMQCGLKHVLADNDIVELHTR
;
A
#
# COMPACT_ATOMS: atom_id res chain seq x y z
N MET A 1 23.14 23.13 -43.20
CA MET A 1 22.90 22.63 -44.57
C MET A 1 21.94 21.46 -44.48
N PRO A 2 20.91 21.37 -45.34
CA PRO A 2 20.04 20.20 -45.38
C PRO A 2 20.91 18.96 -45.65
N VAL A 3 20.77 17.94 -44.80
CA VAL A 3 21.45 16.66 -44.98
C VAL A 3 20.82 16.03 -46.22
N ASN A 4 21.58 15.83 -47.29
CA ASN A 4 21.09 15.12 -48.47
C ASN A 4 20.99 13.63 -48.12
N ALA A 5 19.89 13.26 -47.49
CA ALA A 5 19.62 11.89 -47.11
C ALA A 5 19.20 11.11 -48.36
N GLY A 6 19.86 9.98 -48.63
CA GLY A 6 19.66 9.21 -49.85
C GLY A 6 18.22 8.69 -50.01
N ILE A 7 17.88 8.23 -51.22
CA ILE A 7 16.52 7.76 -51.62
C ILE A 7 15.94 6.75 -50.60
N HIS A 8 16.79 5.87 -50.05
CA HIS A 8 16.37 4.89 -49.04
C HIS A 8 15.93 5.53 -47.71
N TYR A 9 16.56 6.63 -47.29
CA TYR A 9 16.17 7.36 -46.09
C TYR A 9 14.84 8.09 -46.30
N GLN A 10 14.67 8.75 -47.46
CA GLN A 10 13.42 9.45 -47.80
C GLN A 10 12.23 8.49 -47.81
N LYS A 11 12.42 7.29 -48.36
CA LYS A 11 11.40 6.23 -48.30
C LYS A 11 11.07 5.81 -46.87
N ALA A 12 12.09 5.64 -46.01
CA ALA A 12 11.87 5.31 -44.60
C ALA A 12 11.16 6.45 -43.82
N GLU A 13 11.37 7.70 -44.23
CA GLU A 13 10.67 8.87 -43.68
C GLU A 13 9.19 8.92 -44.10
N GLU A 14 8.90 8.63 -45.37
CA GLU A 14 7.51 8.46 -45.84
C GLU A 14 6.80 7.32 -45.12
N ASP A 15 7.46 6.18 -44.95
CA ASP A 15 6.92 5.03 -44.23
C ASP A 15 6.65 5.38 -42.75
N TYR A 16 7.50 6.20 -42.12
CA TYR A 16 7.25 6.72 -40.77
C TYR A 16 6.00 7.61 -40.70
N LEU A 17 5.77 8.47 -41.70
CA LEU A 17 4.60 9.35 -41.76
C LEU A 17 3.30 8.58 -42.00
N LYS A 18 3.37 7.44 -42.70
CA LYS A 18 2.24 6.55 -43.00
C LYS A 18 2.00 5.48 -41.92
N ALA A 19 2.90 5.35 -40.94
CA ALA A 19 2.84 4.32 -39.92
C ALA A 19 1.60 4.46 -39.02
N ASN A 20 0.83 3.36 -38.90
CA ASN A 20 -0.37 3.27 -38.09
C ASN A 20 -0.04 2.67 -36.72
N GLY A 21 0.49 3.53 -35.84
CA GLY A 21 0.68 3.23 -34.43
C GLY A 21 2.13 3.15 -33.98
N PRO A 22 2.35 3.06 -32.65
CA PRO A 22 3.65 3.28 -32.04
C PRO A 22 4.69 2.19 -32.35
N GLU A 23 4.27 0.94 -32.59
CA GLU A 23 5.16 -0.17 -32.95
C GLU A 23 5.72 0.01 -34.37
N GLU A 24 4.86 0.33 -35.33
CA GLU A 24 5.27 0.58 -36.72
C GLU A 24 6.14 1.85 -36.82
N GLN A 25 5.77 2.91 -36.08
CA GLN A 25 6.58 4.12 -35.95
C GLN A 25 7.98 3.85 -35.40
N LEU A 26 8.11 2.96 -34.40
CA LEU A 26 9.40 2.60 -33.81
C LEU A 26 10.29 1.86 -34.82
N ILE A 27 9.71 0.94 -35.60
CA ILE A 27 10.43 0.22 -36.67
C ILE A 27 10.93 1.20 -37.73
N CYS A 28 10.08 2.13 -38.18
CA CYS A 28 10.47 3.12 -39.18
C CYS A 28 11.57 4.06 -38.65
N LEU A 29 11.48 4.54 -37.41
CA LEU A 29 12.54 5.36 -36.81
C LEU A 29 13.88 4.62 -36.67
N GLN A 30 13.86 3.33 -36.34
CA GLN A 30 15.08 2.51 -36.29
C GLN A 30 15.71 2.35 -37.69
N LYS A 31 14.89 2.14 -38.73
CA LYS A 31 15.34 2.12 -40.12
C LYS A 31 15.92 3.48 -40.54
N MET A 32 15.25 4.58 -40.20
CA MET A 32 15.75 5.94 -40.46
C MET A 32 17.09 6.17 -39.75
N LEU A 33 17.26 5.73 -38.50
CA LEU A 33 18.52 5.87 -37.77
C LEU A 33 19.66 5.06 -38.42
N ALA A 34 19.36 3.86 -38.92
CA ALA A 34 20.34 2.99 -39.58
C ALA A 34 20.80 3.57 -40.94
N LEU A 35 19.88 4.19 -41.67
CA LEU A 35 20.11 4.78 -43.00
C LEU A 35 20.61 6.24 -42.94
N CYS A 36 20.54 6.88 -41.77
CA CYS A 36 20.99 8.25 -41.58
C CYS A 36 22.52 8.35 -41.76
N PRO A 37 23.02 9.33 -42.54
CA PRO A 37 24.46 9.53 -42.71
C PRO A 37 25.18 9.70 -41.37
N LYS A 38 26.42 9.20 -41.26
CA LYS A 38 27.23 9.21 -40.02
C LYS A 38 28.39 10.20 -40.08
N HIS A 39 28.09 11.44 -40.42
CA HIS A 39 29.07 12.53 -40.46
C HIS A 39 28.61 13.74 -39.64
N LYS A 40 29.52 14.69 -39.40
CA LYS A 40 29.32 15.84 -38.50
C LYS A 40 28.09 16.70 -38.85
N SER A 41 27.73 16.78 -40.14
CA SER A 41 26.56 17.53 -40.63
C SER A 41 25.21 16.89 -40.27
N SER A 42 25.19 15.58 -39.97
CA SER A 42 24.00 14.77 -39.67
C SER A 42 23.79 14.47 -38.19
N GLU A 43 24.66 14.96 -37.30
CA GLU A 43 24.60 14.70 -35.85
C GLU A 43 23.28 15.17 -35.21
N LYS A 44 22.80 16.37 -35.59
CA LYS A 44 21.53 16.91 -35.08
C LYS A 44 20.34 16.02 -35.46
N LEU A 45 20.34 15.51 -36.70
CA LEU A 45 19.30 14.64 -37.20
C LEU A 45 19.31 13.29 -36.47
N GLN A 46 20.49 12.67 -36.32
CA GLN A 46 20.63 11.43 -35.54
C GLN A 46 20.18 11.60 -34.09
N LYS A 47 20.52 12.72 -33.45
CA LYS A 47 20.09 13.03 -32.09
C LYS A 47 18.56 13.08 -32.00
N SER A 48 17.91 13.79 -32.91
CA SER A 48 16.44 13.90 -32.94
C SER A 48 15.75 12.54 -33.15
N ILE A 49 16.31 11.67 -34.00
CA ILE A 49 15.77 10.32 -34.23
C ILE A 49 15.94 9.46 -32.97
N LYS A 50 17.12 9.51 -32.33
CA LYS A 50 17.38 8.78 -31.08
C LYS A 50 16.48 9.24 -29.93
N GLU A 51 16.22 10.53 -29.80
CA GLU A 51 15.29 11.09 -28.82
C GLU A 51 13.86 10.59 -29.05
N LYS A 52 13.39 10.58 -30.30
CA LYS A 52 12.07 10.03 -30.67
C LYS A 52 11.97 8.53 -30.37
N ILE A 53 13.00 7.75 -30.69
CA ILE A 53 13.07 6.32 -30.35
C ILE A 53 13.00 6.10 -28.84
N ALA A 54 13.80 6.85 -28.06
CA ALA A 54 13.82 6.73 -26.61
C ALA A 54 12.44 7.05 -26.01
N LYS A 55 11.78 8.10 -26.49
CA LYS A 55 10.43 8.50 -26.05
C LYS A 55 9.38 7.43 -26.37
N LEU A 56 9.42 6.84 -27.56
CA LEU A 56 8.49 5.77 -27.96
C LEU A 56 8.75 4.44 -27.25
N LYS A 57 10.01 4.09 -26.96
CA LYS A 57 10.34 2.91 -26.16
C LYS A 57 9.86 3.08 -24.71
N TYR A 58 10.10 4.24 -24.11
CA TYR A 58 9.66 4.55 -22.76
C TYR A 58 8.12 4.52 -22.62
N SER A 59 7.39 5.06 -23.60
CA SER A 59 5.92 5.00 -23.58
C SER A 59 5.39 3.58 -23.78
N GLN A 60 6.04 2.75 -24.59
CA GLN A 60 5.70 1.33 -24.77
C GLN A 60 6.03 0.49 -23.54
N GLU A 61 7.17 0.72 -22.89
CA GLU A 61 7.55 0.05 -21.63
C GLU A 61 6.57 0.41 -20.50
N LYS A 62 6.12 1.68 -20.41
CA LYS A 62 5.02 2.07 -19.51
C LYS A 62 3.69 1.38 -19.85
N GLN A 63 3.32 1.27 -21.13
CA GLN A 63 2.08 0.60 -21.52
C GLN A 63 2.13 -0.93 -21.33
N ALA A 64 3.29 -1.55 -21.55
CA ALA A 64 3.51 -2.98 -21.35
C ALA A 64 3.58 -3.36 -19.87
N SER A 65 4.17 -2.52 -19.01
CA SER A 65 4.18 -2.69 -17.55
C SER A 65 2.80 -2.52 -16.92
N VAL A 66 1.92 -1.67 -17.50
CA VAL A 66 0.51 -1.57 -17.08
C VAL A 66 -0.31 -2.81 -17.51
N LYS A 67 -0.03 -3.40 -18.68
CA LYS A 67 -0.80 -4.55 -19.20
C LYS A 67 -0.42 -5.93 -18.64
N LYS A 68 0.78 -6.14 -18.09
CA LYS A 68 1.26 -7.47 -17.64
C LYS A 68 1.19 -7.74 -16.12
N GLY A 69 0.44 -6.93 -15.37
CA GLY A 69 0.39 -7.03 -13.92
C GLY A 69 1.49 -6.15 -13.33
N GLY A 70 1.06 -5.06 -12.70
CA GLY A 70 1.90 -3.92 -12.35
C GLY A 70 3.17 -4.34 -11.65
N TYR A 71 4.30 -3.98 -12.25
CA TYR A 71 5.56 -3.88 -11.53
C TYR A 71 5.37 -2.78 -10.46
N GLN A 72 4.93 -3.18 -9.27
CA GLN A 72 5.01 -2.31 -8.11
C GLN A 72 6.44 -2.42 -7.60
N LYS A 73 7.22 -1.35 -7.83
CA LYS A 73 8.60 -1.20 -7.34
C LYS A 73 8.72 -1.51 -5.84
N PHE A 74 7.63 -1.29 -5.09
CA PHE A 74 7.45 -1.69 -3.70
C PHE A 74 6.22 -2.58 -3.55
N SER A 75 6.39 -3.83 -3.11
CA SER A 75 5.28 -4.72 -2.75
C SER A 75 5.32 -5.00 -1.25
N ILE A 76 4.32 -4.52 -0.51
CA ILE A 76 4.15 -4.83 0.90
C ILE A 76 3.08 -5.91 1.03
N LYS A 77 3.48 -7.07 1.53
CA LYS A 77 2.54 -8.13 1.90
C LYS A 77 1.93 -7.75 3.25
N LYS A 78 0.61 -7.94 3.37
CA LYS A 78 -0.11 -7.71 4.62
C LYS A 78 0.38 -8.70 5.68
N GLU A 79 0.84 -8.17 6.80
CA GLU A 79 1.18 -8.91 8.00
C GLU A 79 0.27 -8.46 9.15
N GLY A 80 -0.24 -9.41 9.93
CA GLY A 80 -1.17 -9.12 11.03
C GLY A 80 -2.55 -8.65 10.59
N ALA A 81 -3.24 -7.93 11.48
CA ALA A 81 -4.64 -7.58 11.32
C ALA A 81 -4.89 -6.39 10.38
N SER A 82 -3.99 -5.41 10.39
CA SER A 82 -4.13 -4.17 9.62
C SER A 82 -2.79 -3.58 9.20
N ILE A 83 -2.82 -2.80 8.11
CA ILE A 83 -1.69 -2.01 7.62
C ILE A 83 -1.94 -0.54 7.97
N ILE A 84 -0.97 0.11 8.62
CA ILE A 84 -1.05 1.52 9.03
C ILE A 84 0.14 2.25 8.41
N CYS A 85 -0.10 3.32 7.67
CA CYS A 85 0.97 4.11 7.07
C CYS A 85 1.30 5.36 7.92
N ILE A 86 2.58 5.57 8.25
CA ILE A 86 3.07 6.84 8.77
C ILE A 86 3.49 7.70 7.57
N VAL A 87 2.83 8.84 7.41
CA VAL A 87 3.01 9.76 6.29
C VAL A 87 3.27 11.16 6.83
N GLY A 88 4.28 11.84 6.28
CA GLY A 88 4.64 13.15 6.79
C GLY A 88 5.83 13.77 6.09
N THR A 89 6.11 15.01 6.44
CA THR A 89 7.22 15.80 5.87
C THR A 89 8.57 15.37 6.43
N THR A 90 9.66 15.87 5.84
CA THR A 90 11.03 15.60 6.31
C THR A 90 11.22 16.09 7.75
N ASN A 91 11.94 15.32 8.56
CA ASN A 91 12.24 15.64 9.97
C ASN A 91 11.01 15.87 10.87
N SER A 92 9.83 15.36 10.50
CA SER A 92 8.60 15.40 11.34
C SER A 92 8.52 14.29 12.40
N GLY A 93 9.60 13.52 12.58
CA GLY A 93 9.66 12.46 13.59
C GLY A 93 9.07 11.11 13.18
N LYS A 94 8.79 10.87 11.88
CA LYS A 94 8.25 9.60 11.35
C LYS A 94 8.98 8.36 11.87
N SER A 95 10.31 8.30 11.68
CA SER A 95 11.10 7.13 12.08
C SER A 95 11.19 6.98 13.60
N THR A 96 11.17 8.09 14.34
CA THR A 96 11.09 8.09 15.81
C THR A 96 9.74 7.52 16.27
N LEU A 97 8.65 7.90 15.62
CA LEU A 97 7.32 7.37 15.89
C LEU A 97 7.23 5.88 15.55
N LEU A 98 7.75 5.45 14.40
CA LEU A 98 7.82 4.05 14.02
C LEU A 98 8.52 3.23 15.10
N LYS A 99 9.72 3.65 15.53
CA LYS A 99 10.49 2.99 16.59
C LYS A 99 9.71 2.95 17.92
N LYS A 100 9.07 4.06 18.29
CA LYS A 100 8.25 4.14 19.52
C LYS A 100 7.09 3.15 19.50
N LEU A 101 6.41 3.01 18.36
CA LEU A 101 5.26 2.12 18.20
C LEU A 101 5.66 0.64 18.07
N THR A 102 6.85 0.34 17.57
CA THR A 102 7.24 -1.04 17.18
C THR A 102 8.23 -1.73 18.13
N ASN A 103 8.52 -1.11 19.28
CA ASN A 103 9.65 -1.42 20.18
C ASN A 103 10.04 -2.93 20.33
N ALA A 104 11.32 -3.20 20.06
CA ALA A 104 12.19 -4.39 20.30
C ALA A 104 11.78 -5.83 19.94
N LYS A 105 10.50 -6.23 19.89
CA LYS A 105 10.15 -7.66 19.76
C LYS A 105 10.04 -8.20 18.33
N VAL A 106 10.14 -7.36 17.31
CA VAL A 106 9.92 -7.81 15.92
C VAL A 106 10.88 -7.12 14.96
N LYS A 107 11.30 -7.87 13.94
CA LYS A 107 12.30 -7.54 12.91
C LYS A 107 12.08 -6.14 12.32
N ILE A 108 12.80 -5.15 12.86
CA ILE A 108 13.13 -3.94 12.10
C ILE A 108 14.19 -4.41 11.11
N ALA A 109 13.92 -4.34 9.80
CA ALA A 109 15.00 -4.46 8.84
C ALA A 109 15.88 -3.21 8.99
N GLU A 110 17.00 -3.33 9.69
CA GLU A 110 17.94 -2.22 9.88
C GLU A 110 18.64 -1.90 8.56
N TYR A 111 18.38 -0.71 8.02
CA TYR A 111 19.28 -0.07 7.06
C TYR A 111 19.44 1.41 7.43
N PRO A 112 20.66 1.89 7.69
CA PRO A 112 20.90 3.31 7.88
C PRO A 112 20.76 4.03 6.52
N PHE A 113 20.05 5.16 6.50
CA PHE A 113 19.90 6.10 5.36
C PHE A 113 18.92 5.73 4.22
N THR A 114 17.75 5.15 4.50
CA THR A 114 16.77 4.77 3.46
C THR A 114 15.64 5.80 3.29
N THR A 115 15.78 6.74 2.35
CA THR A 115 14.70 7.67 1.92
C THR A 115 14.05 7.28 0.60
N LYS A 116 14.42 6.14 0.01
CA LYS A 116 13.82 5.65 -1.25
C LYS A 116 12.85 4.48 -1.07
N GLU A 117 12.93 3.74 0.03
CA GLU A 117 12.10 2.55 0.25
C GLU A 117 11.26 2.70 1.53
N PRO A 118 10.03 2.16 1.54
CA PRO A 118 9.18 2.16 2.73
C PRO A 118 9.71 1.20 3.79
N VAL A 119 9.79 1.67 5.04
CA VAL A 119 10.27 0.89 6.19
C VAL A 119 9.08 0.27 6.92
N GLN A 120 9.20 -0.99 7.34
CA GLN A 120 8.12 -1.73 8.00
C GLN A 120 8.48 -2.08 9.44
N GLY A 121 7.48 -2.10 10.31
CA GLY A 121 7.58 -2.64 11.66
C GLY A 121 6.24 -3.13 12.16
N ILE A 122 6.23 -3.87 13.27
CA ILE A 122 5.01 -4.44 13.85
C ILE A 122 4.74 -3.81 15.22
N LEU A 123 3.53 -3.29 15.40
CA LEU A 123 2.96 -2.90 16.68
C LEU A 123 2.15 -4.08 17.24
N ASP A 124 2.53 -4.59 18.40
CA ASP A 124 1.72 -5.57 19.14
C ASP A 124 0.74 -4.82 20.07
N TYR A 125 -0.54 -4.80 19.70
CA TYR A 125 -1.61 -4.22 20.50
C TYR A 125 -2.38 -5.33 21.23
N GLU A 126 -1.96 -5.64 22.45
CA GLU A 126 -2.57 -6.66 23.32
C GLU A 126 -2.73 -8.05 22.64
N GLY A 127 -1.72 -8.47 21.87
CA GLY A 127 -1.69 -9.73 21.14
C GLY A 127 -2.22 -9.63 19.70
N ILE A 128 -2.74 -8.47 19.28
CA ILE A 128 -3.07 -8.20 17.88
C ILE A 128 -1.91 -7.49 17.20
N LEU A 129 -1.30 -8.16 16.23
CA LEU A 129 -0.22 -7.58 15.43
C LEU A 129 -0.79 -6.61 14.38
N LEU A 130 -0.27 -5.39 14.37
CA LEU A 130 -0.59 -4.32 13.43
C LEU A 130 0.68 -3.94 12.67
N GLN A 131 0.65 -4.04 11.33
CA GLN A 131 1.79 -3.67 10.49
C GLN A 131 1.82 -2.16 10.31
N ILE A 132 2.94 -1.55 10.71
CA ILE A 132 3.22 -0.12 10.52
C ILE A 132 4.20 0.01 9.35
N VAL A 133 3.87 0.89 8.42
CA VAL A 133 4.71 1.21 7.26
C VAL A 133 5.05 2.70 7.30
N GLU A 134 6.32 3.03 7.48
CA GLU A 134 6.82 4.39 7.28
C GLU A 134 7.02 4.65 5.79
N ILE A 135 6.26 5.62 5.27
CA ILE A 135 6.41 6.09 3.90
C ILE A 135 7.51 7.16 3.86
N PRO A 136 8.38 7.17 2.83
CA PRO A 136 9.27 8.28 2.56
C PRO A 136 8.57 9.64 2.63
N ALA A 137 9.34 10.70 2.91
CA ALA A 137 8.75 12.02 3.11
C ALA A 137 7.99 12.48 1.85
N LEU A 138 6.76 12.95 2.06
CA LEU A 138 6.00 13.58 0.98
C LEU A 138 6.54 14.99 0.76
N THR A 139 6.83 15.29 -0.50
CA THR A 139 7.25 16.60 -0.99
C THR A 139 6.17 17.19 -1.89
N GLU A 140 6.37 18.41 -2.37
CA GLU A 140 5.51 18.96 -3.43
C GLU A 140 5.59 18.07 -4.68
N ASP A 141 4.45 17.87 -5.32
CA ASP A 141 4.30 17.08 -6.55
C ASP A 141 4.79 15.63 -6.37
N PHE A 142 4.50 15.05 -5.20
CA PHE A 142 4.96 13.71 -4.81
C PHE A 142 4.51 12.65 -5.81
N GLU A 143 3.29 12.76 -6.34
CA GLU A 143 2.74 11.84 -7.35
C GLU A 143 3.54 11.84 -8.66
N GLU A 144 4.22 12.93 -9.00
CA GLU A 144 5.01 13.06 -10.23
C GLU A 144 6.43 12.48 -10.09
N THR A 145 6.86 12.21 -8.85
CA THR A 145 8.18 11.61 -8.59
C THR A 145 8.26 10.17 -9.11
N GLU A 146 9.48 9.66 -9.30
CA GLU A 146 9.72 8.30 -9.81
C GLU A 146 9.02 7.23 -8.95
N ASP A 147 9.01 7.41 -7.63
CA ASP A 147 8.49 6.45 -6.65
C ASP A 147 7.07 6.78 -6.16
N GLY A 148 6.59 8.01 -6.42
CA GLY A 148 5.32 8.54 -5.95
C GLY A 148 4.12 7.62 -6.18
N PRO A 149 3.85 7.18 -7.43
CA PRO A 149 2.71 6.31 -7.72
C PRO A 149 2.75 4.97 -6.97
N ALA A 150 3.93 4.38 -6.78
CA ALA A 150 4.08 3.12 -6.07
C ALA A 150 3.84 3.29 -4.56
N LEU A 151 4.37 4.36 -3.97
CA LEU A 151 4.17 4.71 -2.56
C LEU A 151 2.72 5.12 -2.27
N LEU A 152 2.08 5.87 -3.16
CA LEU A 152 0.63 6.15 -3.11
C LEU A 152 -0.19 4.87 -3.22
N GLY A 153 0.27 3.89 -3.99
CA GLY A 153 -0.31 2.55 -4.02
C GLY A 153 -0.35 1.92 -2.62
N ILE A 154 0.77 1.95 -1.90
CA ILE A 154 0.83 1.43 -0.52
C ILE A 154 -0.11 2.23 0.41
N ILE A 155 -0.07 3.57 0.35
CA ILE A 155 -0.93 4.44 1.15
C ILE A 155 -2.41 4.11 0.94
N ASN A 156 -2.85 3.93 -0.30
CA ASN A 156 -4.25 3.63 -0.62
C ASN A 156 -4.71 2.23 -0.16
N HIS A 157 -3.80 1.28 0.02
CA HIS A 157 -4.11 -0.05 0.55
C HIS A 157 -4.00 -0.14 2.07
N SER A 158 -3.60 0.94 2.75
CA SER A 158 -3.57 1.00 4.21
C SER A 158 -4.98 1.16 4.81
N ASP A 159 -5.16 0.62 6.02
CA ASP A 159 -6.39 0.72 6.80
C ASP A 159 -6.48 2.06 7.59
N LEU A 160 -5.33 2.70 7.83
CA LEU A 160 -5.21 3.96 8.57
C LEU A 160 -3.93 4.70 8.18
N ILE A 161 -4.00 6.03 8.14
CA ILE A 161 -2.84 6.91 7.94
C ILE A 161 -2.60 7.74 9.21
N ILE A 162 -1.36 7.76 9.67
CA ILE A 162 -0.88 8.65 10.72
C ILE A 162 -0.11 9.80 10.07
N LEU A 163 -0.57 11.03 10.28
CA LEU A 163 0.07 12.23 9.78
C LEU A 163 1.05 12.80 10.79
N THR A 164 2.27 13.11 10.32
CA THR A 164 3.30 13.84 11.09
C THR A 164 3.77 15.07 10.32
N PHE A 165 3.81 16.22 10.98
CA PHE A 165 4.28 17.49 10.42
C PHE A 165 4.66 18.44 11.57
N ASN A 166 5.50 19.43 11.27
CA ASN A 166 5.97 20.39 12.28
C ASN A 166 5.26 21.76 12.17
N THR A 167 4.73 22.11 10.99
CA THR A 167 4.14 23.43 10.74
C THR A 167 2.77 23.34 10.06
N PRO A 168 1.91 24.37 10.18
CA PRO A 168 0.64 24.43 9.46
C PRO A 168 0.80 24.36 7.93
N LYS A 169 1.87 24.96 7.38
CA LYS A 169 2.18 24.91 5.94
C LYS A 169 2.44 23.48 5.47
N GLU A 170 3.19 22.70 6.25
CA GLU A 170 3.44 21.29 5.97
C GLU A 170 2.16 20.45 6.01
N LYS A 171 1.25 20.75 6.95
CA LYS A 171 -0.06 20.10 6.97
C LYS A 171 -0.83 20.37 5.68
N THR A 172 -0.88 21.62 5.22
CA THR A 172 -1.54 21.98 3.96
C THR A 172 -0.95 21.24 2.75
N LEU A 173 0.37 21.07 2.72
CA LEU A 173 1.04 20.25 1.70
C LEU A 173 0.55 18.81 1.75
N LEU A 174 0.57 18.17 2.94
CA LEU A 174 0.09 16.78 3.08
C LEU A 174 -1.38 16.62 2.68
N ASP A 175 -2.23 17.59 3.04
CA ASP A 175 -3.64 17.60 2.67
C ASP A 175 -3.84 17.70 1.15
N LYS A 176 -2.99 18.46 0.45
CA LYS A 176 -2.97 18.57 -1.03
C LYS A 176 -2.55 17.24 -1.66
N GLU A 177 -1.40 16.70 -1.27
CA GLU A 177 -0.81 15.48 -1.86
C GLU A 177 -1.67 14.23 -1.57
N LEU A 178 -2.39 14.21 -0.44
CA LEU A 178 -3.26 13.09 -0.05
C LEU A 178 -4.74 13.33 -0.36
N SER A 179 -5.07 14.35 -1.16
CA SER A 179 -6.45 14.74 -1.47
C SER A 179 -7.29 13.61 -2.09
N ASN A 180 -6.67 12.78 -2.93
CA ASN A 180 -7.31 11.63 -3.58
C ASN A 180 -7.37 10.37 -2.69
N VAL A 181 -6.70 10.38 -1.54
CA VAL A 181 -6.61 9.21 -0.65
C VAL A 181 -7.82 9.20 0.29
N LYS A 182 -8.66 8.16 0.19
CA LYS A 182 -9.88 8.02 1.00
C LYS A 182 -9.65 7.42 2.39
N THR A 183 -8.49 6.81 2.61
CA THR A 183 -8.13 6.21 3.90
C THR A 183 -8.21 7.25 5.02
N LYS A 184 -8.73 6.81 6.17
CA LYS A 184 -8.87 7.63 7.37
C LYS A 184 -7.50 8.12 7.83
N LYS A 185 -7.42 9.40 8.20
CA LYS A 185 -6.19 10.07 8.64
C LYS A 185 -6.34 10.49 10.11
N ILE A 186 -5.32 10.23 10.91
CA ILE A 186 -5.21 10.76 12.28
C ILE A 186 -3.91 11.52 12.43
N ILE A 187 -3.90 12.55 13.26
CA ILE A 187 -2.71 13.37 13.50
C ILE A 187 -2.01 12.88 14.77
N TYR A 188 -0.69 12.73 14.67
CA TYR A 188 0.17 12.45 15.82
C TYR A 188 0.62 13.75 16.50
N ASN A 189 0.31 13.89 17.80
CA ASN A 189 0.61 15.08 18.60
C ASN A 189 1.47 14.78 19.84
N ASN A 190 2.39 13.80 19.77
CA ASN A 190 3.22 13.38 20.91
C ASN A 190 2.45 12.94 22.18
N GLU A 191 1.18 12.56 22.04
CA GLU A 191 0.36 12.10 23.15
C GLU A 191 0.83 10.74 23.72
N GLU A 192 0.59 10.54 25.01
CA GLU A 192 0.80 9.24 25.66
C GLU A 192 -0.22 8.22 25.16
N LYS A 193 0.18 6.94 25.11
CA LYS A 193 -0.66 5.80 24.70
C LYS A 193 -1.33 5.99 23.33
N PHE A 194 -0.61 6.56 22.38
CA PHE A 194 -1.10 6.80 21.02
C PHE A 194 -1.59 5.52 20.32
N GLU A 195 -1.05 4.37 20.69
CA GLU A 195 -1.51 3.04 20.26
C GLU A 195 -3.02 2.80 20.50
N ASN A 196 -3.59 3.35 21.58
CA ASN A 196 -5.04 3.26 21.84
C ASN A 196 -5.84 4.04 20.80
N LYS A 197 -5.37 5.25 20.46
CA LYS A 197 -6.01 6.08 19.42
C LYS A 197 -5.91 5.45 18.05
N ILE A 198 -4.79 4.79 17.74
CA ILE A 198 -4.64 3.97 16.53
C ILE A 198 -5.71 2.88 16.52
N TRP A 199 -5.80 2.08 17.59
CA TRP A 199 -6.78 0.99 17.71
C TRP A 199 -8.22 1.47 17.55
N ASP A 200 -8.62 2.51 18.29
CA ASP A 200 -9.97 3.06 18.24
C ASP A 200 -10.31 3.63 16.87
N SER A 201 -9.29 4.12 16.17
CA SER A 201 -9.43 4.66 14.82
C SER A 201 -9.60 3.59 13.75
N LEU A 202 -9.12 2.37 14.01
CA LEU A 202 -9.33 1.22 13.13
C LEU A 202 -10.78 0.71 13.22
N ASN A 203 -11.22 0.10 12.13
CA ASN A 203 -12.52 -0.55 12.04
C ASN A 203 -12.42 -2.05 12.35
N ILE A 204 -11.67 -2.40 13.39
CA ILE A 204 -11.49 -3.78 13.85
C ILE A 204 -11.94 -3.93 15.32
N ILE A 205 -12.15 -5.17 15.73
CA ILE A 205 -12.44 -5.62 17.08
C ILE A 205 -11.52 -6.79 17.41
N LYS A 206 -11.16 -6.95 18.68
CA LYS A 206 -10.46 -8.14 19.21
C LYS A 206 -11.45 -9.00 19.97
N VAL A 207 -11.55 -10.26 19.57
CA VAL A 207 -12.46 -11.25 20.16
C VAL A 207 -11.64 -12.39 20.71
N TYR A 208 -11.91 -12.79 21.95
CA TYR A 208 -11.25 -13.90 22.61
C TYR A 208 -12.04 -15.18 22.40
N THR A 209 -11.35 -16.29 22.15
CA THR A 209 -11.94 -17.63 22.20
C THR A 209 -11.71 -18.27 23.56
N LYS A 210 -12.54 -19.24 23.92
CA LYS A 210 -12.25 -20.15 25.04
C LYS A 210 -12.87 -21.52 24.84
N GLN A 211 -12.28 -22.51 25.51
CA GLN A 211 -12.87 -23.82 25.69
C GLN A 211 -13.84 -23.85 26.88
N PRO A 212 -14.84 -24.76 26.89
CA PRO A 212 -15.72 -24.96 28.03
C PRO A 212 -14.95 -25.21 29.33
N GLY A 213 -15.25 -24.41 30.36
CA GLY A 213 -14.61 -24.51 31.68
C GLY A 213 -13.17 -23.99 31.76
N LYS A 214 -12.62 -23.42 30.68
CA LYS A 214 -11.27 -22.85 30.64
C LYS A 214 -11.30 -21.32 30.61
N PRO A 215 -10.20 -20.64 31.01
CA PRO A 215 -10.06 -19.20 30.81
C PRO A 215 -10.00 -18.85 29.32
N LYS A 216 -10.09 -17.55 29.02
CA LYS A 216 -9.91 -17.04 27.66
C LYS A 216 -8.51 -17.36 27.12
N GLU A 217 -8.44 -17.69 25.84
CA GLU A 217 -7.21 -18.00 25.14
C GLU A 217 -6.56 -16.73 24.57
N HIS A 218 -5.24 -16.79 24.39
CA HIS A 218 -4.43 -15.76 23.77
C HIS A 218 -3.58 -16.38 22.64
N PRO A 219 -3.28 -15.63 21.55
CA PRO A 219 -3.73 -14.25 21.27
C PRO A 219 -5.22 -14.19 20.88
N PRO A 220 -5.87 -13.01 21.02
CA PRO A 220 -7.22 -12.83 20.52
C PRO A 220 -7.27 -12.86 18.99
N VAL A 221 -8.47 -13.02 18.45
CA VAL A 221 -8.74 -12.95 17.01
C VAL A 221 -9.17 -11.53 16.64
N ALA A 222 -8.45 -10.90 15.72
CA ALA A 222 -8.86 -9.63 15.14
C ALA A 222 -9.90 -9.86 14.04
N LEU A 223 -11.01 -9.13 14.10
CA LEU A 223 -12.08 -9.17 13.11
C LEU A 223 -12.51 -7.75 12.75
N PRO A 224 -13.02 -7.49 11.53
CA PRO A 224 -13.66 -6.22 11.22
C PRO A 224 -14.81 -5.89 12.19
N LYS A 225 -15.05 -4.62 12.49
CA LYS A 225 -16.24 -4.17 13.21
C LYS A 225 -17.49 -4.68 12.50
N LYS A 226 -18.51 -5.07 13.28
CA LYS A 226 -19.75 -5.73 12.82
C LYS A 226 -19.58 -7.18 12.34
N SER A 227 -18.42 -7.79 12.54
CA SER A 227 -18.23 -9.23 12.30
C SER A 227 -19.14 -10.07 13.19
N THR A 228 -19.52 -11.23 12.69
CA THR A 228 -20.41 -12.17 13.37
C THR A 228 -19.67 -13.39 13.92
N ILE A 229 -20.36 -14.21 14.71
CA ILE A 229 -19.85 -15.52 15.14
C ILE A 229 -19.45 -16.39 13.94
N LYS A 230 -20.16 -16.28 12.82
CA LYS A 230 -19.79 -16.95 11.57
C LYS A 230 -18.39 -16.55 11.10
N ASP A 231 -18.09 -15.26 11.13
CA ASP A 231 -16.79 -14.73 10.67
C ASP A 231 -15.67 -15.15 11.63
N LEU A 232 -15.94 -15.15 12.94
CA LEU A 232 -15.03 -15.72 13.94
C LEU A 232 -14.73 -17.19 13.65
N THR A 233 -15.76 -18.04 13.48
CA THR A 233 -15.54 -19.47 13.25
C THR A 233 -14.72 -19.73 11.99
N ARG A 234 -14.96 -18.99 10.90
CA ARG A 234 -14.18 -19.09 9.66
C ARG A 234 -12.71 -18.74 9.84
N THR A 235 -12.43 -17.75 10.70
CA THR A 235 -11.08 -17.28 11.00
C THR A 235 -10.32 -18.28 11.87
N VAL A 236 -11.00 -18.92 12.83
CA VAL A 236 -10.41 -19.94 13.69
C VAL A 236 -10.18 -21.26 12.93
N HIS A 237 -11.24 -21.84 12.35
CA HIS A 237 -11.14 -23.02 11.50
C HIS A 237 -12.42 -23.26 10.70
N LYS A 238 -12.31 -23.58 9.40
CA LYS A 238 -13.47 -23.75 8.49
C LYS A 238 -14.50 -24.79 8.99
N ASP A 239 -14.07 -25.79 9.74
CA ASP A 239 -14.95 -26.86 10.24
C ASP A 239 -15.89 -26.40 11.36
N PHE A 240 -15.48 -25.41 12.16
CA PHE A 240 -16.36 -24.85 13.20
C PHE A 240 -17.63 -24.26 12.59
N THR A 241 -17.53 -23.62 11.42
CA THR A 241 -18.69 -23.00 10.78
C THR A 241 -19.75 -24.01 10.37
N LYS A 242 -19.35 -25.21 9.93
CA LYS A 242 -20.29 -26.27 9.49
C LYS A 242 -20.93 -26.99 10.66
N ASN A 243 -20.17 -27.18 11.74
CA ASN A 243 -20.59 -28.02 12.86
C ASN A 243 -21.07 -27.23 14.09
N LEU A 244 -21.12 -25.89 14.03
CA LEU A 244 -21.55 -25.09 15.18
C LEU A 244 -23.00 -25.41 15.56
N LYS A 245 -23.21 -25.86 16.80
CA LYS A 245 -24.54 -26.00 17.41
C LYS A 245 -25.02 -24.66 17.96
N TYR A 246 -24.17 -24.02 18.75
CA TYR A 246 -24.35 -22.66 19.26
C TYR A 246 -23.01 -22.12 19.76
N ALA A 247 -22.96 -20.84 20.11
CA ALA A 247 -21.85 -20.25 20.83
C ALA A 247 -22.38 -19.59 22.12
N ARG A 248 -21.54 -19.46 23.13
CA ARG A 248 -21.83 -18.62 24.30
C ARG A 248 -20.94 -17.38 24.27
N VAL A 249 -21.51 -16.22 24.55
CA VAL A 249 -20.81 -14.94 24.47
C VAL A 249 -20.81 -14.23 25.82
N TRP A 250 -19.66 -13.69 26.21
CA TRP A 250 -19.49 -12.81 27.36
C TRP A 250 -18.88 -11.50 26.87
N GLY A 251 -19.58 -10.38 27.08
CA GLY A 251 -19.09 -9.07 26.66
C GLY A 251 -20.23 -8.14 26.30
N LYS A 252 -19.90 -7.04 25.61
CA LYS A 252 -20.83 -5.95 25.34
C LYS A 252 -21.90 -6.31 24.30
N SER A 253 -21.65 -7.30 23.45
CA SER A 253 -22.66 -7.74 22.48
C SER A 253 -23.75 -8.64 23.09
N ALA A 254 -23.50 -9.20 24.28
CA ALA A 254 -24.41 -10.09 24.96
C ALA A 254 -25.29 -9.33 25.96
N LYS A 255 -26.59 -9.67 26.04
CA LYS A 255 -27.50 -9.10 27.03
C LYS A 255 -27.16 -9.53 28.47
N PHE A 256 -26.59 -10.72 28.62
CA PHE A 256 -26.13 -11.27 29.89
C PHE A 256 -24.92 -12.19 29.65
N LYS A 257 -24.14 -12.44 30.70
CA LYS A 257 -22.93 -13.28 30.64
C LYS A 257 -23.26 -14.70 30.19
N GLY A 258 -22.60 -15.18 29.14
CA GLY A 258 -22.78 -16.54 28.63
C GLY A 258 -24.03 -16.73 27.77
N MET A 259 -24.58 -15.64 27.21
CA MET A 259 -25.74 -15.69 26.32
C MET A 259 -25.50 -16.64 25.15
N GLN A 260 -26.42 -17.56 24.93
CA GLN A 260 -26.36 -18.47 23.79
C GLN A 260 -26.73 -17.73 22.50
N CYS A 261 -25.86 -17.83 21.50
CA CYS A 261 -25.91 -17.09 20.26
C CYS A 261 -25.73 -18.03 19.06
N GLY A 262 -26.38 -17.68 17.95
CA GLY A 262 -26.18 -18.35 16.66
C GLY A 262 -25.14 -17.65 15.77
N LEU A 263 -24.89 -18.20 14.59
CA LEU A 263 -23.89 -17.70 13.63
C LEU A 263 -24.05 -16.22 13.23
N LYS A 264 -25.27 -15.69 13.22
CA LYS A 264 -25.58 -14.31 12.80
C LYS A 264 -25.37 -13.26 13.90
N HIS A 265 -25.08 -13.68 15.12
CA HIS A 265 -24.87 -12.75 16.23
C HIS A 265 -23.65 -11.88 15.95
N VAL A 266 -23.82 -10.56 16.05
CA VAL A 266 -22.77 -9.56 15.81
C VAL A 266 -21.94 -9.40 17.07
N LEU A 267 -20.62 -9.52 16.93
CA LEU A 267 -19.66 -9.42 18.02
C LEU A 267 -19.25 -7.97 18.28
N ALA A 268 -18.84 -7.70 19.51
CA ALA A 268 -18.28 -6.44 19.96
C ALA A 268 -16.83 -6.62 20.42
N ASP A 269 -16.12 -5.49 20.52
CA ASP A 269 -14.75 -5.48 21.00
C ASP A 269 -14.64 -6.03 22.43
N ASN A 270 -13.65 -6.89 22.66
CA ASN A 270 -13.39 -7.63 23.90
C ASN A 270 -14.41 -8.72 24.26
N ASP A 271 -15.30 -9.11 23.35
CA ASP A 271 -16.14 -10.28 23.58
C ASP A 271 -15.30 -11.55 23.76
N ILE A 272 -15.75 -12.43 24.65
CA ILE A 272 -15.23 -13.78 24.83
C ILE A 272 -16.27 -14.75 24.28
N VAL A 273 -15.85 -15.66 23.40
CA VAL A 273 -16.72 -16.60 22.70
C VAL A 273 -16.29 -18.04 22.98
N GLU A 274 -17.24 -18.85 23.43
CA GLU A 274 -17.08 -20.29 23.61
C GLU A 274 -17.90 -21.00 22.53
N LEU A 275 -17.22 -21.74 21.64
CA LEU A 275 -17.84 -22.43 20.51
C LEU A 275 -18.26 -23.84 20.94
N HIS A 276 -19.52 -24.21 20.68
CA HIS A 276 -20.04 -25.56 20.92
C HIS A 276 -20.37 -26.20 19.58
N THR A 277 -19.57 -27.17 19.14
CA THR A 277 -19.83 -27.95 17.93
C THR A 277 -20.62 -29.21 18.22
N ARG A 278 -21.25 -29.75 17.17
CA ARG A 278 -21.88 -31.06 17.17
C ARG A 278 -20.85 -32.18 17.20
#